data_AF-A0A5C7JP75-F1
#
_entry.id   AF-A0A5C7JP75-F1
#
_cell.length_a   1.000
_cell.length_b   1.000
_cell.length_c   1.000
_cell.angle_alpha   90.00
_cell.angle_beta   90.00
_cell.angle_gamma   90.00
#
_symmetry.space_group_name_H-M   'P 1'
#
loop_
_entity.id
_entity.type
_entity.pdbx_description
1 polymer ?
#
loop_
_entity_poly.entity_id
_entity_poly.type
_entity_poly.pdbx_seq_one_letter_code
_entity_poly.pdbx_strand_id
1 'polypeptide(L)' 'MTKEVKIKDYEQDVHLLKIALNMVGLSVNYETTDLINETLIVLKKKKGKMDISDTVSIRMKHEEKWTNYFIRQSEEDTEK' A
#
# COMPACT_ATOMS: atom_id res chain seq x y z
N MET A 1 1.75 15.63 -12.59
CA MET A 1 1.96 15.58 -11.14
C MET A 1 1.92 14.12 -10.73
N THR A 2 2.97 13.61 -10.10
CA THR A 2 2.97 12.26 -9.53
C THR A 2 1.94 12.26 -8.40
N LYS A 3 0.93 11.39 -8.47
CA LYS A 3 -0.06 11.25 -7.40
C LYS A 3 0.63 10.58 -6.22
N GLU A 4 0.77 11.29 -5.10
CA GLU A 4 1.40 10.78 -3.89
C GLU A 4 0.39 10.77 -2.74
N VAL A 5 0.49 9.74 -1.90
CA VAL A 5 -0.32 9.63 -0.68
C VAL A 5 0.12 10.70 0.32
N LYS A 6 -0.84 11.47 0.85
CA LYS A 6 -0.56 12.54 1.82
C LYS A 6 -0.05 11.91 3.13
N ILE A 7 1.04 12.43 3.70
CA ILE A 7 1.67 11.89 4.92
C ILE A 7 0.69 11.76 6.08
N LYS A 8 -0.27 12.70 6.20
CA LYS A 8 -1.31 12.67 7.24
C LYS A 8 -2.22 11.43 7.18
N ASP A 9 -2.29 10.76 6.04
CA ASP A 9 -3.17 9.61 5.79
C ASP A 9 -2.39 8.28 5.91
N TYR A 10 -1.14 8.33 6.39
CA TYR A 10 -0.33 7.13 6.58
C TYR A 10 -0.79 6.34 7.82
N GLU A 11 -1.00 5.05 7.63
CA GLU A 11 -1.08 4.08 8.71
C GLU A 11 0.30 3.91 9.35
N GLN A 12 0.35 3.94 10.68
CA GLN A 12 1.60 3.97 11.43
C GLN A 12 2.50 2.75 11.13
N ASP A 13 1.94 1.55 11.09
CA ASP A 13 2.71 0.32 10.87
C ASP A 13 3.31 0.28 9.46
N VAL A 14 2.55 0.71 8.44
CA VAL A 14 3.03 0.80 7.06
C VAL A 14 4.11 1.87 6.94
N HIS A 15 3.96 3.01 7.62
CA HIS A 15 4.97 4.06 7.63
C HIS A 15 6.29 3.59 8.26
N LEU A 16 6.21 2.87 9.38
CA LEU A 16 7.39 2.29 10.04
C LEU A 16 8.07 1.26 9.14
N LEU A 17 7.30 0.42 8.44
CA LEU A 17 7.85 -0.52 7.45
C LEU A 17 8.55 0.22 6.31
N LYS A 18 7.97 1.31 5.80
CA LYS A 18 8.59 2.13 4.74
C LYS A 18 9.93 2.70 5.19
N ILE A 19 9.98 3.22 6.42
CA ILE A 19 11.24 3.73 7.00
C ILE A 19 12.26 2.59 7.11
N ALA A 20 11.86 1.43 7.65
CA ALA A 20 12.76 0.28 7.80
C ALA A 20 13.31 -0.20 6.45
N LEU A 21 12.47 -0.30 5.42
CA LEU A 21 12.87 -0.66 4.06
C LEU A 21 13.87 0.37 3.49
N ASN A 22 13.60 1.66 3.65
CA ASN A 22 14.52 2.71 3.22
C ASN A 22 15.88 2.63 3.93
N MET A 23 15.89 2.34 5.24
CA MET A 23 17.13 2.20 6.02
C MET A 23 18.02 1.06 5.56
N VAL A 24 17.44 -0.01 4.99
CA VAL A 24 18.20 -1.14 4.41
C VAL A 24 18.48 -0.97 2.91
N GLY A 25 18.22 0.22 2.35
CA GLY A 25 18.49 0.55 0.95
C GLY A 25 17.38 0.16 -0.04
N LEU A 26 16.22 -0.26 0.45
CA LEU A 26 15.05 -0.57 -0.38
C LEU A 26 14.14 0.66 -0.47
N SER A 27 14.44 1.55 -1.42
CA SER A 27 13.64 2.75 -1.66
C SER A 27 12.30 2.40 -2.29
N VAL A 28 11.23 2.42 -1.49
CA VAL A 28 9.85 2.16 -1.94
C VAL A 28 8.91 3.31 -1.57
N ASN A 29 7.89 3.54 -2.40
CA ASN A 29 6.81 4.49 -2.07
C ASN A 29 5.81 3.87 -1.07
N TYR A 30 4.86 4.69 -0.61
CA TYR A 30 3.92 4.27 0.43
C TYR A 30 3.01 3.13 -0.05
N GLU A 31 2.48 3.24 -1.27
CA GLU A 31 1.57 2.28 -1.89
C GLU A 31 2.25 0.92 -2.08
N THR A 32 3.52 0.90 -2.49
CA THR A 32 4.30 -0.34 -2.59
C THR A 32 4.57 -0.94 -1.21
N THR A 33 4.84 -0.10 -0.21
CA THR A 33 5.04 -0.57 1.17
C THR A 33 3.78 -1.22 1.72
N ASP A 34 2.63 -0.59 1.48
CA ASP A 34 1.31 -1.11 1.84
C ASP A 34 1.05 -2.47 1.18
N LEU A 35 1.35 -2.62 -0.11
CA LEU A 35 1.22 -3.89 -0.82
C LEU A 35 2.12 -4.99 -0.23
N ILE A 36 3.37 -4.64 0.11
CA ILE A 36 4.31 -5.55 0.77
C ILE A 36 3.72 -6.01 2.11
N ASN A 37 3.21 -5.07 2.92
CA ASN A 37 2.62 -5.39 4.20
C ASN A 37 1.42 -6.34 4.06
N GLU A 38 0.46 -6.02 3.17
CA GLU A 38 -0.71 -6.86 2.90
C GLU A 38 -0.31 -8.27 2.43
N THR A 39 0.70 -8.35 1.57
CA THR A 39 1.24 -9.62 1.08
C THR A 39 1.86 -10.44 2.21
N LEU A 40 2.68 -9.82 3.07
CA LEU A 40 3.31 -10.49 4.21
C LEU A 40 2.27 -10.99 5.23
N ILE A 41 1.21 -10.23 5.47
CA ILE A 41 0.10 -10.63 6.35
C ILE A 41 -0.55 -11.92 5.83
N VAL A 42 -0.90 -11.97 4.54
CA VAL A 42 -1.54 -13.15 3.94
C VAL A 42 -0.57 -14.34 3.92
N LEU A 43 0.70 -14.12 3.54
CA LEU A 43 1.73 -15.15 3.53
C LEU A 43 1.90 -15.77 4.92
N LYS A 44 1.97 -14.95 5.98
CA LYS A 44 2.07 -15.40 7.38
C LYS A 44 0.81 -16.15 7.81
N LYS A 45 -0.38 -15.63 7.50
CA LYS A 45 -1.67 -16.27 7.81
C LYS A 45 -1.80 -17.64 7.17
N LYS A 46 -1.36 -17.79 5.91
CA LYS A 46 -1.35 -19.06 5.17
C LYS A 46 -0.13 -19.93 5.46
N LYS A 47 0.75 -19.55 6.40
CA LYS A 47 1.96 -20.29 6.77
C LYS A 47 2.83 -20.63 5.55
N GLY A 48 3.01 -19.67 4.66
CA GLY A 48 3.78 -19.84 3.42
C GLY A 48 3.04 -20.51 2.26
N LYS A 49 1.83 -21.05 2.47
CA LYS A 49 1.04 -21.73 1.43
C LYS A 49 0.13 -20.77 0.66
N MET A 50 0.69 -19.64 0.23
CA MET A 50 -0.02 -18.67 -0.60
C MET A 50 -0.11 -19.20 -2.04
N ASP A 51 -1.28 -19.06 -2.66
CA ASP A 51 -1.55 -19.49 -4.03
C ASP A 51 -1.84 -18.30 -4.96
N ILE A 52 -2.05 -18.57 -6.26
CA ILE A 52 -2.30 -17.53 -7.26
C ILE A 52 -3.62 -16.80 -6.99
N SER A 53 -4.63 -17.47 -6.46
CA SER A 53 -5.91 -16.84 -6.15
C SER A 53 -5.77 -15.80 -5.03
N ASP A 54 -4.90 -16.08 -4.04
CA ASP A 54 -4.56 -15.09 -3.02
C ASP A 54 -3.87 -13.86 -3.61
N THR A 55 -2.88 -14.06 -4.48
CA THR A 55 -2.11 -12.95 -5.04
C THR A 55 -2.97 -12.07 -5.93
N VAL A 56 -3.85 -12.67 -6.75
CA VAL A 56 -4.85 -11.94 -7.53
C VAL A 56 -5.78 -11.15 -6.62
N SER A 57 -6.28 -11.77 -5.54
CA SER A 57 -7.18 -11.09 -4.59
C SER A 57 -6.53 -9.90 -3.89
N ILE A 58 -5.27 -10.04 -3.47
CA ILE A 58 -4.50 -8.95 -2.84
C ILE A 58 -4.32 -7.81 -3.85
N ARG A 59 -3.85 -8.13 -5.07
CA ARG A 59 -3.59 -7.15 -6.10
C ARG A 59 -4.85 -6.35 -6.47
N MET A 60 -5.98 -7.03 -6.69
CA MET A 60 -7.23 -6.36 -7.05
C MET A 60 -7.71 -5.40 -5.95
N LYS A 61 -7.67 -5.82 -4.68
CA LYS A 61 -8.07 -4.99 -3.55
C LYS A 61 -7.15 -3.78 -3.37
N HIS A 62 -5.85 -3.98 -3.57
CA HIS A 62 -4.85 -2.91 -3.48
C HIS A 62 -5.04 -1.87 -4.59
N GLU A 63 -5.21 -2.33 -5.83
CA GLU A 63 -5.50 -1.45 -6.98
C GLU A 63 -6.79 -0.66 -6.76
N GLU A 64 -7.86 -1.30 -6.28
CA GLU A 64 -9.13 -0.65 -5.95
C GLU A 64 -8.98 0.40 -4.83
N LYS A 65 -8.32 0.05 -3.73
CA LYS A 65 -8.06 0.94 -2.57
C LYS A 65 -7.40 2.24 -3.01
N TRP A 66 -6.28 2.14 -3.74
CA TRP A 66 -5.51 3.32 -4.14
C TRP A 66 -6.17 4.11 -5.26
N THR A 67 -6.85 3.44 -6.20
CA THR A 67 -7.67 4.13 -7.21
C THR A 67 -8.74 5.00 -6.53
N ASN A 68 -9.47 4.43 -5.57
CA ASN A 68 -10.51 5.15 -4.84
C ASN A 68 -9.93 6.28 -3.98
N TYR A 69 -8.80 6.07 -3.31
CA TYR A 69 -8.12 7.11 -2.55
C TYR A 69 -7.77 8.31 -3.44
N PHE A 70 -7.17 8.06 -4.61
CA PHE A 70 -6.73 9.13 -5.50
C PHE A 70 -7.87 9.84 -6.24
N ILE A 71 -9.02 9.19 -6.44
CA ILE A 71 -10.23 9.85 -6.92
C ILE A 71 -10.71 10.85 -5.85
N ARG A 72 -10.89 10.39 -4.60
CA ARG A 72 -11.32 11.26 -3.49
C ARG A 72 -10.35 12.40 -3.23
N GLN A 73 -9.05 12.12 -3.27
CA GLN A 73 -8.02 13.13 -3.13
C GLN A 73 -8.15 14.23 -4.20
N SER A 74 -8.45 13.85 -5.46
CA SER A 74 -8.64 14.82 -6.54
C SER A 74 -9.92 15.64 -6.41
N GLU A 75 -10.99 15.05 -5.87
CA GLU A 75 -12.24 15.75 -5.56
C GLU A 75 -12.01 16.80 -4.46
N GLU A 76 -11.36 16.40 -3.35
CA GLU A 76 -11.01 17.31 -2.25
C GLU A 76 -10.10 18.48 -2.68
N ASP A 77 -9.20 18.23 -3.63
CA ASP A 77 -8.26 19.25 -4.12
C ASP A 77 -8.92 20.20 -5.14
N THR A 78 -10.05 19.82 -5.76
CA THR A 78 -10.82 20.66 -6.71
C THR A 78 -11.83 21.56 -5.99
N GLU A 79 -12.30 21.17 -4.81
CA GLU A 79 -13.23 21.94 -3.98
C GLU A 79 -12.55 23.03 -3.12
N LYS A 80 -11.21 23.13 -3.17
CA LYS A 80 -10.41 24.15 -2.47
C LYS A 80 -9.96 25.27 -3.40
#